data_AF-A0AB40AHJ2-F1
#
_entry.id   AF-A0AB40AHJ2-F1
#
_cell.length_a   1.000
_cell.length_b   1.000
_cell.length_c   1.000
_cell.angle_alpha   90.00
_cell.angle_beta   90.00
_cell.angle_gamma   90.00
#
_symmetry.space_group_name_H-M   'P 1'
#
loop_
_entity.id
_entity.type
_entity.pdbx_description
1 polymer ?
#
loop_
_entity_poly.entity_id
_entity_poly.type
_entity_poly.pdbx_seq_one_letter_code
_entity_poly.pdbx_strand_id
1 'polypeptide(L)'
;MEASTTINAAGGRKGLARRKRVSKSVKSGLQFPVGRIGRLLKKGRYAQRIGRGTPVYIAAVLEYLASEVLELAGNAVKDDKKARIIPRHLMLAVRNDEELNNLLKGVTIAEGGRPPFVVDVLLPKKAGRCWVETSQCVMIGALSSSNIYCGPGRSAKGKLQKQILKDIQVNHFTFYEA
;
A
#
# COMPACT_ATOMS: atom_id res chain seq x y z
N MET A 1 49.03 -11.55 58.22
CA MET A 1 48.69 -12.03 56.87
C MET A 1 47.18 -12.22 56.83
N GLU A 2 46.45 -11.19 56.41
CA GLU A 2 44.99 -11.25 56.30
C GLU A 2 44.61 -11.76 54.90
N ALA A 3 43.88 -12.87 54.84
CA ALA A 3 43.40 -13.46 53.59
C ALA A 3 42.05 -12.85 53.21
N SER A 4 42.08 -11.96 52.23
CA SER A 4 40.90 -11.41 51.54
C SER A 4 40.30 -12.49 50.64
N THR A 5 39.16 -13.05 51.03
CA THR A 5 38.43 -14.01 50.18
C THR A 5 37.49 -13.25 49.25
N THR A 6 37.79 -13.34 47.95
CA THR A 6 37.04 -12.75 46.85
C THR A 6 35.69 -13.46 46.64
N ILE A 7 34.60 -12.68 46.66
CA ILE A 7 33.27 -13.16 46.27
C ILE A 7 33.16 -13.30 44.74
N ASN A 8 33.48 -14.48 44.22
CA ASN A 8 33.18 -14.83 42.83
C ASN A 8 31.68 -15.08 42.67
N ALA A 9 30.93 -14.06 42.26
CA ALA A 9 29.52 -14.14 41.90
C ALA A 9 29.33 -14.83 40.54
N ALA A 10 29.59 -16.14 40.46
CA ALA A 10 29.29 -17.00 39.32
C ALA A 10 28.05 -17.87 39.62
N GLY A 11 26.93 -17.23 39.92
CA GLY A 11 25.66 -17.89 40.25
C GLY A 11 24.51 -17.33 39.41
N GLY A 12 24.35 -17.80 38.17
CA GLY A 12 23.13 -17.54 37.41
C GLY A 12 21.92 -17.97 38.24
N ARG A 13 20.85 -17.15 38.27
CA ARG A 13 19.60 -17.33 39.04
C ARG A 13 18.99 -18.74 38.86
N LYS A 14 19.55 -19.73 39.55
CA LYS A 14 19.10 -21.12 39.62
C LYS A 14 18.52 -21.29 41.01
N GLY A 15 17.21 -21.08 41.17
CA GLY A 15 16.53 -21.25 42.46
C GLY A 15 15.35 -20.32 42.70
N LEU A 16 15.25 -19.20 41.97
CA LEU A 16 14.07 -18.33 42.04
C LEU A 16 12.93 -18.90 41.17
N ALA A 17 11.69 -18.80 41.68
CA ALA A 17 10.49 -19.24 40.97
C ALA A 17 10.53 -18.82 39.49
N ARG A 18 10.39 -19.80 38.60
CA ARG A 18 10.60 -19.62 37.15
C ARG A 18 9.56 -18.62 36.62
N ARG A 19 9.99 -17.39 36.31
CA ARG A 19 9.17 -16.41 35.60
C ARG A 19 8.58 -17.04 34.33
N LYS A 20 7.29 -16.75 34.06
CA LYS A 20 6.61 -17.15 32.84
C LYS A 20 7.47 -16.78 31.63
N ARG A 21 7.68 -17.74 30.72
CA ARG A 21 8.53 -17.56 29.55
C ARG A 21 7.82 -16.61 28.57
N VAL A 22 8.33 -15.39 28.45
CA VAL A 22 7.87 -14.45 27.42
C VAL A 22 8.63 -14.71 26.12
N SER A 23 7.90 -14.76 25.00
CA SER A 23 8.49 -14.95 23.67
C SER A 23 9.34 -13.74 23.26
N LYS A 24 10.29 -13.93 22.35
CA LYS A 24 11.11 -12.81 21.85
C LYS A 24 10.28 -11.80 21.08
N SER A 25 9.29 -12.25 20.29
CA SER A 25 8.36 -11.41 19.54
C SER A 25 7.57 -10.48 20.47
N VAL A 26 7.01 -11.02 21.56
CA VAL A 26 6.28 -10.21 22.55
C VAL A 26 7.21 -9.22 23.25
N LYS A 27 8.47 -9.60 23.54
CA LYS A 27 9.46 -8.67 24.12
C LYS A 27 9.88 -7.55 23.17
N SER A 28 9.82 -7.78 21.86
CA SER A 28 10.19 -6.79 20.85
C SER A 28 8.99 -6.03 20.26
N GLY A 29 7.76 -6.34 20.69
CA GLY A 29 6.55 -5.71 20.15
C GLY A 29 6.23 -6.07 18.70
N LEU A 30 6.76 -7.19 18.20
CA LEU A 30 6.58 -7.62 16.81
C LEU A 30 5.52 -8.71 16.71
N GLN A 31 4.63 -8.64 15.72
CA GLN A 31 3.72 -9.72 15.36
C GLN A 31 4.48 -10.89 14.72
N PHE A 32 5.55 -10.60 13.99
CA PHE A 32 6.31 -11.63 13.29
C PHE A 32 7.13 -12.52 14.26
N PRO A 33 7.29 -13.81 13.94
CA PRO A 33 7.91 -14.78 14.84
C PRO A 33 9.45 -14.69 14.84
N VAL A 34 10.02 -13.80 15.65
CA VAL A 34 11.47 -13.58 15.84
C VAL A 34 12.24 -14.89 16.13
N GLY A 35 11.65 -15.76 16.96
CA GLY A 35 12.26 -17.05 17.30
C GLY A 35 12.41 -17.99 16.10
N ARG A 36 11.41 -17.99 15.19
CA ARG A 36 11.41 -18.80 13.97
C ARG A 36 12.43 -18.26 12.97
N ILE A 37 12.46 -16.94 12.78
CA ILE A 37 13.43 -16.26 11.90
C ILE A 37 14.86 -16.57 12.34
N GLY A 38 15.17 -16.45 13.64
CA GLY A 38 16.49 -16.81 14.16
C GLY A 38 16.88 -18.27 13.91
N ARG A 39 15.93 -19.21 13.92
CA ARG A 39 16.18 -20.61 13.57
C ARG A 39 16.42 -20.79 12.07
N LEU A 40 15.62 -20.12 11.23
CA LEU A 40 15.77 -20.16 9.76
C LEU A 40 17.11 -19.60 9.30
N LEU A 41 17.55 -18.48 9.89
CA LEU A 41 18.84 -17.87 9.57
C LEU A 41 20.01 -18.82 9.88
N LYS A 42 19.96 -19.55 11.00
CA LYS A 42 20.98 -20.55 11.35
C LYS A 42 20.94 -21.77 10.41
N LYS A 43 19.73 -22.22 10.04
CA LYS A 43 19.56 -23.33 9.09
C LYS A 43 20.08 -22.97 7.69
N GLY A 44 19.92 -21.71 7.29
CA GLY A 44 20.37 -21.20 5.98
C GLY A 44 21.89 -21.05 5.85
N ARG A 45 22.68 -21.21 6.94
CA ARG A 45 24.14 -21.11 6.92
C ARG A 45 24.70 -19.83 6.28
N TYR A 46 23.98 -18.71 6.39
CA TYR A 46 24.41 -17.40 5.83
C TYR A 46 25.69 -16.84 6.47
N ALA A 47 25.97 -17.23 7.73
CA ALA A 47 27.18 -16.87 8.45
C ALA A 47 27.49 -17.92 9.52
N GLN A 48 28.76 -17.97 9.98
CA GLN A 48 29.19 -18.89 11.05
C GLN A 48 28.50 -18.62 12.38
N ARG A 49 28.23 -17.34 12.70
CA ARG A 49 27.53 -16.90 13.91
C ARG A 49 26.49 -15.85 13.54
N ILE A 50 25.39 -15.85 14.29
CA ILE A 50 24.29 -14.91 14.10
C ILE A 50 24.09 -14.15 15.40
N GLY A 51 24.13 -12.82 15.32
CA GLY A 51 23.95 -11.92 16.45
C GLY A 51 22.58 -12.09 17.11
N ARG A 52 22.47 -11.71 18.38
CA ARG A 52 21.19 -11.80 19.11
C ARG A 52 20.11 -10.85 18.56
N GLY A 53 20.53 -9.68 18.04
CA GLY A 53 19.65 -8.66 17.48
C GLY A 53 19.25 -8.87 16.02
N THR A 54 20.06 -9.60 15.24
CA THR A 54 19.79 -9.90 13.81
C THR A 54 18.37 -10.45 13.55
N PRO A 55 17.87 -11.47 14.26
CA PRO A 55 16.52 -11.97 14.01
C PRO A 55 15.40 -10.99 14.41
N VAL A 56 15.67 -10.02 15.29
CA VAL A 56 14.71 -8.97 15.65
C VAL A 56 14.62 -7.95 14.53
N TYR A 57 15.77 -7.49 14.02
CA TYR A 57 15.84 -6.53 12.93
C TYR A 57 15.18 -7.07 11.65
N ILE A 58 15.53 -8.30 11.25
CA ILE A 58 14.94 -8.92 10.05
C ILE A 58 13.43 -9.13 10.23
N ALA A 59 12.97 -9.50 11.44
CA ALA A 59 11.54 -9.63 11.70
C ALA A 59 10.81 -8.29 11.54
N ALA A 60 11.39 -7.20 12.06
CA ALA A 60 10.81 -5.87 11.94
C ALA A 60 10.71 -5.41 10.49
N VAL A 61 11.76 -5.61 9.67
CA VAL A 61 11.74 -5.23 8.25
C VAL A 61 10.71 -6.05 7.48
N LEU A 62 10.63 -7.37 7.73
CA LEU A 62 9.63 -8.21 7.07
C LEU A 62 8.20 -7.87 7.49
N GLU A 63 7.99 -7.49 8.75
CA GLU A 63 6.69 -7.03 9.25
C GLU A 63 6.27 -5.71 8.61
N TYR A 64 7.21 -4.75 8.51
CA TYR A 64 6.99 -3.47 7.84
C TYR A 64 6.62 -3.64 6.36
N LEU A 65 7.37 -4.44 5.60
CA LEU A 65 7.06 -4.68 4.18
C LEU A 65 5.70 -5.38 4.00
N ALA A 66 5.36 -6.31 4.90
CA ALA A 66 4.07 -6.98 4.84
C ALA A 66 2.91 -6.03 5.17
N SER A 67 3.07 -5.14 6.16
CA SER A 67 2.06 -4.14 6.48
C SER A 67 1.84 -3.16 5.33
N GLU A 68 2.93 -2.68 4.70
CA GLU A 68 2.86 -1.74 3.57
C GLU A 68 2.05 -2.32 2.40
N VAL A 69 2.37 -3.55 1.99
CA VAL A 69 1.65 -4.23 0.90
C VAL A 69 0.18 -4.46 1.26
N LEU A 70 -0.12 -4.82 2.51
CA LEU A 70 -1.48 -5.06 2.96
C LEU A 70 -2.31 -3.77 3.09
N GLU A 71 -1.69 -2.66 3.44
CA GLU A 71 -2.33 -1.34 3.51
C GLU A 71 -2.75 -0.88 2.12
N LEU A 72 -1.83 -0.89 1.16
CA LEU A 72 -2.10 -0.52 -0.23
C LEU A 72 -3.12 -1.47 -0.88
N ALA A 73 -2.99 -2.77 -0.66
CA ALA A 73 -3.97 -3.74 -1.16
C ALA A 73 -5.34 -3.58 -0.48
N GLY A 74 -5.36 -3.19 0.80
CA GLY A 74 -6.59 -2.88 1.53
C GLY A 74 -7.30 -1.66 0.97
N ASN A 75 -6.57 -0.64 0.50
CA ASN A 75 -7.15 0.51 -0.19
C ASN A 75 -7.75 0.09 -1.55
N ALA A 76 -7.03 -0.71 -2.34
CA ALA A 76 -7.57 -1.24 -3.60
C ALA A 76 -8.83 -2.11 -3.42
N VAL A 77 -8.94 -2.86 -2.32
CA VAL A 77 -10.15 -3.64 -1.97
C VAL A 77 -11.35 -2.72 -1.70
N LYS A 78 -11.12 -1.61 -0.99
CA LYS A 78 -12.16 -0.62 -0.67
C LYS A 78 -12.69 0.06 -1.92
N ASP A 79 -11.80 0.38 -2.87
CA ASP A 79 -12.17 0.96 -4.17
C ASP A 79 -13.06 0.02 -4.99
N ASP A 80 -12.75 -1.28 -4.95
CA ASP A 80 -13.52 -2.36 -5.57
C ASP A 80 -14.83 -2.71 -4.82
N LYS A 81 -15.09 -2.06 -3.67
CA LYS A 81 -16.24 -2.31 -2.78
C LYS A 81 -16.35 -3.77 -2.31
N LYS A 82 -15.22 -4.45 -2.14
CA LYS A 82 -15.13 -5.82 -1.64
C LYS A 82 -14.64 -5.82 -0.19
N ALA A 83 -14.76 -6.96 0.49
CA ALA A 83 -14.25 -7.13 1.85
C ALA A 83 -12.99 -8.02 1.94
N ARG A 84 -12.66 -8.75 0.88
CA ARG A 84 -11.57 -9.73 0.85
C ARG A 84 -10.49 -9.31 -0.15
N ILE A 85 -9.23 -9.42 0.26
CA ILE A 85 -8.08 -9.25 -0.63
C ILE A 85 -8.02 -10.44 -1.61
N ILE A 86 -7.92 -10.13 -2.90
CA ILE A 86 -7.80 -11.06 -4.03
C ILE A 86 -6.44 -10.78 -4.71
N PRO A 87 -5.81 -11.73 -5.42
CA PRO A 87 -4.53 -11.50 -6.09
C PRO A 87 -4.51 -10.27 -7.01
N ARG A 88 -5.65 -9.90 -7.61
CA ARG A 88 -5.82 -8.65 -8.38
C ARG A 88 -5.51 -7.38 -7.57
N HIS A 89 -5.99 -7.30 -6.32
CA HIS A 89 -5.75 -6.12 -5.48
C HIS A 89 -4.27 -6.00 -5.09
N LEU A 90 -3.61 -7.13 -4.82
CA LEU A 90 -2.16 -7.16 -4.57
C LEU A 90 -1.38 -6.70 -5.81
N MET A 91 -1.79 -7.15 -7.00
CA MET A 91 -1.16 -6.73 -8.25
C MET A 91 -1.34 -5.23 -8.52
N LEU A 92 -2.54 -4.68 -8.32
CA LEU A 92 -2.79 -3.25 -8.50
C LEU A 92 -1.98 -2.42 -7.49
N ALA A 93 -1.95 -2.81 -6.21
CA ALA A 93 -1.18 -2.14 -5.18
C ALA A 93 0.33 -2.12 -5.51
N VAL A 94 0.91 -3.27 -5.85
CA VAL A 94 2.35 -3.40 -6.13
C VAL A 94 2.77 -2.65 -7.39
N ARG A 95 1.94 -2.60 -8.44
CA ARG A 95 2.33 -1.94 -9.71
C ARG A 95 2.06 -0.45 -9.76
N ASN A 96 1.13 0.04 -8.94
CA ASN A 96 0.86 1.46 -8.82
C ASN A 96 1.85 2.16 -7.89
N ASP A 97 2.54 1.41 -7.02
CA ASP A 97 3.59 1.92 -6.16
C ASP A 97 4.98 1.76 -6.79
N GLU A 98 5.77 2.83 -6.84
CA GLU A 98 7.07 2.84 -7.50
C GLU A 98 8.11 2.00 -6.75
N GLU A 99 8.11 2.05 -5.42
CA GLU A 99 9.10 1.37 -4.57
C GLU A 99 8.89 -0.14 -4.59
N LEU A 100 7.64 -0.59 -4.42
CA LEU A 100 7.25 -1.98 -4.49
C LEU A 100 7.40 -2.56 -5.90
N ASN A 101 7.06 -1.80 -6.94
CA ASN A 101 7.27 -2.24 -8.31
C ASN A 101 8.76 -2.44 -8.61
N ASN A 102 9.63 -1.59 -8.04
CA ASN A 102 11.08 -1.73 -8.16
C ASN A 102 11.62 -2.93 -7.36
N LEU A 103 11.14 -3.12 -6.13
CA LEU A 103 11.53 -4.25 -5.28
C LEU A 103 11.12 -5.60 -5.87
N LEU A 104 9.95 -5.67 -6.52
CA LEU A 104 9.37 -6.89 -7.08
C LEU A 104 9.54 -7.00 -8.60
N LYS A 105 10.57 -6.36 -9.16
CA LYS A 105 10.97 -6.55 -10.57
C LYS A 105 11.24 -8.03 -10.85
N GLY A 106 10.52 -8.58 -11.83
CA GLY A 106 10.65 -10.00 -12.23
C GLY A 106 9.80 -10.99 -11.42
N VAL A 107 9.10 -10.56 -10.37
CA VAL A 107 8.15 -11.42 -9.65
C VAL A 107 6.82 -11.45 -10.39
N THR A 108 6.29 -12.66 -10.63
CA THR A 108 4.97 -12.87 -11.23
C THR A 108 3.94 -13.15 -10.14
N ILE A 109 2.90 -12.32 -10.05
CA ILE A 109 1.77 -12.53 -9.15
C ILE A 109 0.73 -13.36 -9.91
N ALA A 110 0.54 -14.60 -9.50
CA ALA A 110 -0.49 -15.48 -10.05
C ALA A 110 -1.88 -14.84 -9.90
N GLU A 111 -2.75 -15.01 -10.90
CA GLU A 111 -4.13 -14.49 -10.92
C GLU A 111 -4.27 -12.95 -10.80
N GLY A 112 -3.16 -12.19 -10.87
CA GLY A 112 -3.18 -10.73 -10.74
C GLY A 112 -3.58 -9.99 -12.01
N GLY A 113 -3.36 -10.56 -13.20
CA GLY A 113 -3.52 -9.86 -14.49
C GLY A 113 -2.58 -8.65 -14.63
N ARG A 114 -2.91 -7.69 -15.52
CA ARG A 114 -2.15 -6.44 -15.73
C ARG A 114 -2.97 -5.21 -15.32
N PRO A 115 -2.37 -4.12 -14.79
CA PRO A 115 -3.07 -2.84 -14.64
C PRO A 115 -3.70 -2.38 -15.98
N PRO A 116 -4.86 -1.73 -15.95
CA PRO A 116 -5.51 -1.22 -17.15
C PRO A 116 -4.61 -0.18 -17.83
N PHE A 117 -4.23 -0.44 -19.07
CA PHE A 117 -3.43 0.48 -19.88
C PHE A 117 -3.70 0.24 -21.36
N VAL A 118 -4.08 1.30 -22.06
CA VAL A 118 -4.34 1.31 -23.51
C VAL A 118 -3.43 2.35 -24.13
N VAL A 119 -2.72 1.99 -25.21
CA VAL A 119 -1.90 2.95 -25.94
C VAL A 119 -2.79 3.90 -26.74
N ASP A 120 -2.43 5.19 -26.78
CA ASP A 120 -3.26 6.24 -27.39
C ASP A 120 -3.56 5.99 -28.87
N VAL A 121 -2.67 5.30 -29.58
CA VAL A 121 -2.82 4.94 -31.00
C VAL A 121 -4.04 4.03 -31.23
N LEU A 122 -4.41 3.22 -30.24
CA LEU A 122 -5.57 2.32 -30.32
C LEU A 122 -6.87 3.01 -29.93
N LEU A 123 -6.83 4.22 -29.38
CA LEU A 123 -8.03 4.95 -29.05
C LEU A 123 -8.70 5.46 -30.34
N PRO A 124 -10.04 5.35 -30.46
CA PRO A 124 -10.73 5.93 -31.59
C PRO A 124 -10.42 7.42 -31.68
N LYS A 125 -10.13 7.91 -32.90
CA LYS A 125 -9.96 9.35 -33.14
C LYS A 125 -11.19 10.06 -32.59
N LYS A 126 -10.98 11.05 -31.70
CA LYS A 126 -12.06 11.83 -31.09
C LYS A 126 -13.03 12.34 -32.16
N ALA A 127 -14.19 11.71 -32.28
CA ALA A 127 -15.36 12.35 -32.86
C ALA A 127 -15.82 13.44 -31.87
N GLY A 128 -16.16 14.63 -32.39
CA GLY A 128 -16.48 15.80 -31.58
C GLY A 128 -17.50 15.47 -30.49
N ARG A 129 -17.24 15.88 -29.25
CA ARG A 129 -18.18 15.69 -28.14
C ARG A 129 -19.46 16.49 -28.43
N CYS A 130 -20.61 15.82 -28.39
CA CYS A 130 -21.89 16.50 -28.20
C CYS A 130 -21.94 16.97 -26.75
N TRP A 131 -21.91 18.29 -26.54
CA TRP A 131 -22.23 18.87 -25.24
C TRP A 131 -23.75 18.79 -25.08
N VAL A 132 -24.24 17.78 -24.36
CA VAL A 132 -25.55 17.92 -23.72
C VAL A 132 -25.29 18.63 -22.41
N GLU A 133 -25.36 19.96 -22.46
CA GLU A 133 -25.43 20.79 -21.26
C GLU A 133 -26.83 20.55 -20.65
N THR A 134 -26.89 19.62 -19.69
CA THR A 134 -28.08 19.42 -18.87
C THR A 134 -28.32 20.66 -18.04
N SER A 135 -29.13 21.59 -18.55
CA SER A 135 -29.88 22.55 -17.73
C SER A 135 -31.17 23.08 -18.38
N GLN A 136 -31.57 22.63 -19.56
CA GLN A 136 -32.92 22.91 -20.08
C GLN A 136 -33.38 21.84 -21.09
N CYS A 137 -33.75 20.66 -20.57
CA CYS A 137 -34.68 19.80 -21.28
C CYS A 137 -36.09 20.20 -20.83
N VAL A 138 -36.60 21.32 -21.36
CA VAL A 138 -38.05 21.56 -21.30
C VAL A 138 -38.66 20.63 -22.34
N MET A 139 -39.40 19.65 -21.84
CA MET A 139 -40.27 18.80 -22.63
C MET A 139 -41.22 19.67 -23.44
N ILE A 140 -40.94 19.86 -24.73
CA ILE A 140 -41.97 20.20 -25.70
C ILE A 140 -42.13 18.97 -26.57
N GLY A 141 -43.23 18.26 -26.33
CA GLY A 141 -43.65 17.18 -27.20
C GLY A 141 -43.92 17.71 -28.61
N ALA A 142 -43.40 17.01 -29.60
CA ALA A 142 -43.97 17.00 -30.94
C ALA A 142 -43.50 15.74 -31.65
N LEU A 143 -44.46 14.98 -32.14
CA LEU A 143 -44.26 13.90 -33.07
C LEU A 143 -43.53 14.41 -34.33
N SER A 144 -42.55 13.66 -34.80
CA SER A 144 -42.34 13.28 -36.20
C SER A 144 -40.87 13.06 -36.50
N SER A 145 -40.63 11.98 -37.22
CA SER A 145 -39.37 11.54 -37.79
C SER A 145 -38.68 12.66 -38.57
N SER A 146 -37.53 13.16 -38.11
CA SER A 146 -36.53 13.79 -38.99
C SER A 146 -35.17 13.97 -38.29
N ASN A 147 -34.12 13.62 -39.04
CA ASN A 147 -32.71 13.75 -38.68
C ASN A 147 -32.36 15.12 -38.07
N ILE A 148 -31.84 15.13 -36.85
CA ILE A 148 -31.18 16.32 -36.28
C ILE A 148 -29.67 16.17 -36.50
N TYR A 149 -29.18 16.84 -37.54
CA TYR A 149 -27.75 17.15 -37.70
C TYR A 149 -27.38 18.30 -36.78
N CYS A 150 -26.49 18.07 -35.81
CA CYS A 150 -25.84 19.14 -35.05
C CYS A 150 -24.45 19.42 -35.63
N GLY A 151 -24.27 20.59 -36.24
CA GLY A 151 -23.00 21.08 -36.81
C GLY A 151 -21.95 21.50 -35.77
N PRO A 152 -20.71 21.83 -36.19
CA PRO A 152 -19.59 22.02 -35.28
C PRO A 152 -19.58 23.42 -34.65
N GLY A 153 -19.76 23.49 -33.31
CA GLY A 153 -19.63 24.71 -32.50
C GLY A 153 -18.21 24.93 -31.98
N ARG A 154 -17.74 26.19 -32.05
CA ARG A 154 -16.35 26.64 -31.79
C ARG A 154 -15.89 26.44 -30.34
N SER A 155 -14.60 26.11 -30.22
CA SER A 155 -13.83 25.90 -28.99
C SER A 155 -13.74 27.14 -28.09
N ALA A 156 -14.44 27.14 -26.95
CA ALA A 156 -14.19 28.04 -25.81
C ALA A 156 -13.14 27.44 -24.86
N LYS A 157 -11.91 27.26 -25.35
CA LYS A 157 -10.74 26.99 -24.51
C LYS A 157 -10.33 28.31 -23.85
N GLY A 158 -10.62 28.49 -22.56
CA GLY A 158 -10.04 29.62 -21.83
C GLY A 158 -10.59 29.91 -20.42
N LYS A 159 -11.80 29.46 -20.06
CA LYS A 159 -12.40 29.84 -18.76
C LYS A 159 -12.34 28.77 -17.67
N LEU A 160 -12.42 27.47 -17.99
CA LEU A 160 -12.46 26.44 -16.94
C LEU A 160 -11.12 26.08 -16.29
N GLN A 161 -9.99 26.36 -16.93
CA GLN A 161 -8.68 26.00 -16.38
C GLN A 161 -8.16 27.00 -15.33
N LYS A 162 -8.78 28.19 -15.24
CA LYS A 162 -8.48 29.19 -14.19
C LYS A 162 -9.37 29.09 -12.96
N GLN A 163 -10.49 28.36 -13.04
CA GLN A 163 -11.38 28.16 -11.88
C GLN A 163 -10.90 27.00 -11.02
N ILE A 164 -10.53 25.87 -11.64
CA ILE A 164 -10.10 24.66 -10.91
C ILE A 164 -8.75 24.88 -10.17
N LEU A 165 -7.92 25.83 -10.63
CA LEU A 165 -6.66 26.17 -9.96
C LEU A 165 -6.80 27.17 -8.80
N LYS A 166 -7.98 27.77 -8.56
CA LYS A 166 -8.23 28.61 -7.38
C LYS A 166 -8.88 27.86 -6.22
N ASP A 167 -9.52 26.72 -6.49
CA ASP A 167 -10.26 25.95 -5.46
C ASP A 167 -9.38 24.90 -4.74
N ILE A 168 -8.14 24.66 -5.18
CA ILE A 168 -7.20 23.70 -4.55
C ILE A 168 -6.36 24.34 -3.44
N GLN A 169 -6.24 25.67 -3.36
CA GLN A 169 -5.34 26.32 -2.38
C GLN A 169 -6.02 26.92 -1.12
N VAL A 170 -7.33 26.73 -0.89
CA VAL A 170 -7.99 27.39 0.25
C VAL A 170 -8.50 26.46 1.35
N ASN A 171 -8.68 25.14 1.14
CA ASN A 171 -9.25 24.28 2.18
C ASN A 171 -8.60 22.90 2.26
N HIS A 172 -7.44 22.78 2.92
CA HIS A 172 -7.23 21.74 3.94
C HIS A 172 -5.91 21.97 4.71
N PHE A 173 -5.74 23.17 5.26
CA PHE A 173 -4.70 23.50 6.25
C PHE A 173 -5.38 23.67 7.61
N THR A 174 -5.89 22.57 8.18
CA THR A 174 -6.22 22.42 9.61
C THR A 174 -6.58 20.95 9.85
N PHE A 175 -5.66 20.16 10.43
CA PHE A 175 -5.95 19.04 11.35
C PHE A 175 -4.62 18.34 11.69
N TYR A 176 -3.84 18.98 12.55
CA TYR A 176 -2.76 18.38 13.34
C TYR A 176 -2.70 19.13 14.67
N GLU A 177 -3.56 18.75 15.61
CA GLU A 177 -3.39 18.98 17.05
C GLU A 177 -4.27 17.98 17.80
N ALA A 178 -3.65 16.94 18.37
CA ALA A 178 -4.02 16.16 19.56
C ALA A 178 -2.98 15.05 19.78
#